data_AF-A0A0C9ZC60-F1
#
_entry.id   AF-A0A0C9ZC60-F1
#
_cell.length_a   1.000
_cell.length_b   1.000
_cell.length_c   1.000
_cell.angle_alpha   90.00
_cell.angle_beta   90.00
_cell.angle_gamma   90.00
#
_symmetry.space_group_name_H-M   'P 1'
#
loop_
_entity.id
_entity.type
_entity.pdbx_description
1 polymer ?
#
loop_
_entity_poly.entity_id
_entity_poly.type
_entity_poly.pdbx_seq_one_letter_code
_entity_poly.pdbx_strand_id
1 'polypeptide(L)'
;YFLPHPALFVRGKSSDCRQRYLRNWLVSRVGWITRLSVSDVTPVTPRTWWAFLNMIPEQISSIFSGDKLHEVANLFGPELIGVQHDIPSHIQFPDISIFLGDLGRMTQWMKSKVLWDLYEHNFWFKFVALAHVLMLDMTLDRESDMLTRFSMQVFPGDSELTMCAEPFPSENQGLVSSDPKLKLKYVEKLQVLLSPWLGFPSNLMEPLPPSVSSACVWAVEKKLALFYVQLFFDNFGCLPILP
;
A
#
# COMPACT_ATOMS: atom_id res chain seq x y z
N TYR A 1 10.24 -1.08 3.69
CA TYR A 1 8.87 -1.21 3.16
C TYR A 1 7.90 -0.71 4.21
N PHE A 2 6.99 0.19 3.85
CA PHE A 2 5.94 0.67 4.77
C PHE A 2 4.91 -0.41 5.10
N LEU A 3 4.68 -1.38 4.21
CA LEU A 3 3.81 -2.52 4.43
C LEU A 3 4.54 -3.84 4.15
N PRO A 4 4.03 -5.00 4.61
CA PRO A 4 4.57 -6.29 4.24
C PRO A 4 4.54 -6.50 2.72
N HIS A 5 5.54 -7.21 2.20
CA HIS A 5 5.56 -7.57 0.78
C HIS A 5 4.51 -8.68 0.51
N PRO A 6 3.62 -8.54 -0.52
CA PRO A 6 2.55 -9.50 -0.81
C PRO A 6 3.04 -10.96 -0.95
N ALA A 7 4.21 -11.16 -1.54
CA ALA A 7 4.85 -12.48 -1.67
C ALA A 7 5.02 -13.26 -0.33
N LEU A 8 5.06 -12.59 0.83
CA LEU A 8 5.13 -13.26 2.14
C LEU A 8 3.91 -14.14 2.41
N PHE A 9 2.75 -13.76 1.86
CA PHE A 9 1.48 -14.48 2.05
C PHE A 9 1.29 -15.61 1.03
N VAL A 10 2.09 -15.62 -0.05
CA VAL A 10 1.93 -16.57 -1.17
C VAL A 10 3.04 -17.62 -1.21
N ARG A 11 4.30 -17.26 -0.96
CA ARG A 11 5.45 -18.15 -1.22
C ARG A 11 5.77 -19.12 -0.06
N GLY A 12 5.92 -20.41 -0.41
CA GLY A 12 6.99 -21.31 0.08
C GLY A 12 7.08 -21.66 1.57
N LYS A 13 6.01 -21.50 2.38
CA LYS A 13 6.00 -21.92 3.80
C LYS A 13 4.90 -22.92 4.11
N SER A 14 4.92 -23.53 5.29
CA SER A 14 3.82 -24.39 5.77
C SER A 14 2.50 -23.62 5.79
N SER A 15 1.38 -24.34 5.71
CA SER A 15 0.03 -23.76 5.80
C SER A 15 -0.11 -22.91 7.06
N ASP A 16 0.39 -23.41 8.19
CA ASP A 16 0.31 -22.75 9.49
C ASP A 16 1.05 -21.41 9.50
N CYS A 17 2.22 -21.35 8.87
CA CYS A 17 2.97 -20.10 8.80
C CYS A 17 2.24 -19.03 8.00
N ARG A 18 1.60 -19.41 6.88
CA ARG A 18 0.78 -18.47 6.09
C ARG A 18 -0.44 -17.99 6.87
N GLN A 19 -1.11 -18.89 7.60
CA GLN A 19 -2.25 -18.53 8.45
C GLN A 19 -1.84 -17.54 9.55
N ARG A 20 -0.69 -17.76 10.21
CA ARG A 20 -0.16 -16.81 11.20
C ARG A 20 0.10 -15.43 10.59
N TYR A 21 0.69 -15.38 9.39
CA TYR A 21 0.96 -14.10 8.73
C TYR A 21 -0.34 -13.36 8.44
N LEU A 22 -1.32 -14.08 7.91
CA LEU A 22 -2.62 -13.54 7.59
C LEU A 22 -3.34 -13.03 8.83
N ARG A 23 -3.35 -13.81 9.91
CA ARG A 23 -3.92 -13.43 11.20
C ARG A 23 -3.28 -12.15 11.73
N ASN A 24 -1.96 -12.16 11.89
CA ASN A 24 -1.24 -11.03 12.50
C ASN A 24 -1.34 -9.78 11.62
N TRP A 25 -1.32 -9.92 10.28
CA TRP A 25 -1.57 -8.80 9.39
C TRP A 25 -2.97 -8.23 9.55
N LEU A 26 -4.02 -9.06 9.48
CA LEU A 26 -5.40 -8.58 9.55
C LEU A 26 -5.72 -7.90 10.89
N VAL A 27 -5.21 -8.45 12.00
CA VAL A 27 -5.37 -7.87 13.34
C VAL A 27 -4.69 -6.49 13.42
N SER A 28 -3.48 -6.38 12.89
CA SER A 28 -2.67 -5.17 13.01
C SER A 28 -2.90 -4.15 11.89
N ARG A 29 -3.60 -4.52 10.81
CA ARG A 29 -3.74 -3.73 9.59
C ARG A 29 -4.27 -2.32 9.86
N VAL A 30 -5.41 -2.21 10.53
CA VAL A 30 -6.08 -0.91 10.74
C VAL A 30 -5.19 0.01 11.56
N GLY A 31 -4.69 -0.46 12.70
CA GLY A 31 -3.80 0.33 13.55
C GLY A 31 -2.51 0.74 12.82
N TRP A 32 -1.95 -0.13 11.99
CA TRP A 32 -0.75 0.17 11.23
C TRP A 32 -1.00 1.22 10.14
N ILE A 33 -2.07 1.10 9.36
CA ILE A 33 -2.41 2.10 8.33
C ILE A 33 -2.73 3.45 8.99
N THR A 34 -3.50 3.47 10.08
CA THR A 34 -3.78 4.71 10.83
C THR A 34 -2.49 5.36 11.29
N ARG A 35 -1.53 4.59 11.84
CA ARG A 35 -0.22 5.10 12.26
C ARG A 35 0.57 5.68 11.08
N LEU A 36 0.58 4.99 9.94
CA LEU A 36 1.23 5.50 8.73
C LEU A 36 0.60 6.81 8.20
N SER A 37 -0.68 7.05 8.49
CA SER A 37 -1.38 8.29 8.07
C SER A 37 -1.16 9.48 8.99
N VAL A 38 -0.75 9.27 10.25
CA VAL A 38 -0.67 10.34 11.27
C VAL A 38 0.73 10.54 11.86
N SER A 39 1.72 9.75 11.43
CA SER A 39 3.07 9.77 12.00
C SER A 39 4.12 9.59 10.92
N ASP A 40 5.29 10.20 11.15
CA ASP A 40 6.50 9.94 10.37
C ASP A 40 7.06 8.56 10.71
N VAL A 41 6.49 7.54 10.07
CA VAL A 41 6.92 6.15 10.26
C VAL A 41 8.09 5.84 9.33
N THR A 42 9.19 5.36 9.89
CA THR A 42 10.32 4.89 9.08
C THR A 42 10.00 3.57 8.38
N PRO A 43 10.46 3.35 7.13
CA PRO A 43 10.28 2.07 6.44
C PRO A 43 10.83 0.88 7.22
N VAL A 44 10.05 -0.19 7.32
CA VAL A 44 10.43 -1.42 8.05
C VAL A 44 11.13 -2.41 7.12
N THR A 45 12.18 -3.10 7.61
CA THR A 45 12.92 -4.09 6.80
C THR A 45 12.07 -5.34 6.54
N PRO A 46 12.30 -6.07 5.42
CA PRO A 46 11.61 -7.34 5.17
C PRO A 46 11.77 -8.37 6.29
N ARG A 47 12.95 -8.40 6.92
CA ARG A 47 13.25 -9.32 8.03
C ARG A 47 12.42 -8.99 9.27
N THR A 48 12.28 -7.71 9.58
CA THR A 48 11.46 -7.25 10.72
C THR A 48 9.99 -7.53 10.48
N TRP A 49 9.48 -7.29 9.27
CA TRP A 49 8.13 -7.69 8.88
C TRP A 49 7.90 -9.19 9.02
N TRP A 50 8.84 -10.00 8.56
CA TRP A 50 8.78 -11.45 8.70
C TRP A 50 8.71 -11.89 10.17
N ALA A 51 9.54 -11.28 11.03
CA ALA A 51 9.57 -11.60 12.45
C ALA A 51 8.25 -11.24 13.15
N PHE A 52 7.71 -10.05 12.87
CA PHE A 52 6.43 -9.58 13.38
C PHE A 52 5.26 -10.48 12.94
N LEU A 53 5.18 -10.79 11.63
CA LEU A 53 4.10 -11.62 11.11
C LEU A 53 4.17 -13.08 11.60
N ASN A 54 5.36 -13.57 11.95
CA ASN A 54 5.54 -14.91 12.50
C ASN A 54 5.40 -14.98 14.02
N MET A 55 5.15 -13.85 14.70
CA MET A 55 5.06 -13.78 16.15
C MET A 55 3.90 -14.63 16.66
N ILE A 56 4.17 -15.46 17.68
CA ILE A 56 3.15 -16.23 18.40
C ILE A 56 2.92 -15.51 19.73
N PRO A 57 1.70 -15.03 20.02
CA PRO A 57 1.41 -14.23 21.21
C PRO A 57 1.88 -14.85 22.54
N GLU A 58 1.73 -16.17 22.68
CA GLU A 58 2.16 -16.93 23.87
C GLU A 58 3.68 -17.02 24.03
N GLN A 59 4.43 -16.82 22.94
CA GLN A 59 5.90 -16.90 22.93
C GLN A 59 6.58 -15.54 23.05
N ILE A 60 5.81 -14.44 23.06
CA ILE A 60 6.33 -13.09 23.19
C ILE A 60 7.16 -12.96 24.48
N SER A 61 6.65 -13.45 25.60
CA SER A 61 7.33 -13.42 26.90
C SER A 61 8.54 -14.36 27.03
N SER A 62 8.70 -15.35 26.15
CA SER A 62 9.73 -16.39 26.25
C SER A 62 10.81 -16.34 25.17
N ILE A 63 10.52 -15.80 23.98
CA ILE A 63 11.45 -15.81 22.81
C ILE A 63 12.14 -14.47 22.61
N PHE A 64 11.52 -13.36 23.00
CA PHE A 64 12.13 -12.05 22.89
C PHE A 64 12.74 -11.66 24.23
N SER A 65 14.03 -11.29 24.24
CA SER A 65 14.55 -10.49 25.34
C SER A 65 13.73 -9.19 25.41
N GLY A 66 13.55 -8.63 26.62
CA GLY A 66 12.80 -7.38 26.80
C GLY A 66 13.23 -6.28 25.82
N ASP A 67 14.52 -6.23 25.48
CA ASP A 67 15.09 -5.27 24.53
C ASP A 67 14.57 -5.44 23.10
N LYS A 68 14.44 -6.66 22.57
CA LYS A 68 13.91 -6.87 21.21
C LYS A 68 12.41 -6.60 21.13
N LEU A 69 11.67 -6.88 22.21
CA LEU A 69 10.27 -6.52 22.29
C LEU A 69 10.08 -5.01 22.31
N HIS A 70 10.92 -4.31 23.07
CA HIS A 70 10.94 -2.86 23.10
C HIS A 70 11.31 -2.28 21.74
N GLU A 71 12.24 -2.88 21.00
CA GLU A 71 12.61 -2.46 19.64
C GLU A 71 11.45 -2.63 18.65
N VAL A 72 10.75 -3.77 18.68
CA VAL A 72 9.56 -4.01 17.86
C VAL A 72 8.41 -3.09 18.28
N ALA A 73 8.25 -2.80 19.58
CA ALA A 73 7.23 -1.88 20.11
C ALA A 73 7.48 -0.44 19.70
N ASN A 74 8.75 0.00 19.69
CA ASN A 74 9.13 1.31 19.18
C ASN A 74 8.80 1.43 17.69
N LEU A 75 9.03 0.36 16.92
CA LEU A 75 8.86 0.37 15.47
C LEU A 75 7.39 0.30 15.06
N PHE A 76 6.64 -0.66 15.60
CA PHE A 76 5.24 -0.88 15.23
C PHE A 76 4.27 -0.07 16.08
N GLY A 77 4.61 0.21 17.34
CA GLY A 77 3.74 0.84 18.32
C GLY A 77 3.32 -0.14 19.41
N PRO A 78 3.26 0.29 20.68
CA PRO A 78 2.86 -0.57 21.79
C PRO A 78 1.41 -1.05 21.66
N GLU A 79 0.51 -0.24 21.08
CA GLU A 79 -0.88 -0.67 20.88
C GLU A 79 -0.96 -1.86 19.92
N LEU A 80 -0.18 -1.84 18.84
CA LEU A 80 -0.16 -2.87 17.79
C LEU A 80 0.38 -4.22 18.26
N ILE A 81 1.29 -4.21 19.24
CA ILE A 81 1.74 -5.42 19.92
C ILE A 81 0.70 -5.87 20.94
N GLY A 82 0.05 -4.94 21.64
CA GLY A 82 -1.05 -5.22 22.56
C GLY A 82 -2.23 -5.95 21.90
N VAL A 83 -2.62 -5.58 20.67
CA VAL A 83 -3.71 -6.25 19.92
C VAL A 83 -3.40 -7.72 19.63
N GLN A 84 -2.14 -8.15 19.68
CA GLN A 84 -1.79 -9.56 19.52
C GLN A 84 -2.09 -10.40 20.78
N HIS A 85 -2.35 -9.78 21.93
CA HIS A 85 -2.72 -10.48 23.16
C HIS A 85 -4.22 -10.68 23.32
N ASP A 86 -5.04 -9.69 22.95
CA ASP A 86 -6.52 -9.75 23.00
C ASP A 86 -7.10 -9.79 21.58
N ILE A 87 -6.94 -10.95 20.93
CA ILE A 87 -7.27 -11.10 19.52
C ILE A 87 -8.78 -11.31 19.36
N PRO A 88 -9.49 -10.43 18.63
CA PRO A 88 -10.92 -10.56 18.45
C PRO A 88 -11.25 -11.82 17.63
N SER A 89 -12.41 -12.41 17.88
CA SER A 89 -12.87 -13.58 17.11
C SER A 89 -13.16 -13.24 15.64
N HIS A 90 -13.61 -12.00 15.40
CA HIS A 90 -13.94 -11.47 14.08
C HIS A 90 -13.19 -10.16 13.84
N ILE A 91 -12.77 -9.95 12.59
CA ILE A 91 -12.15 -8.71 12.13
C ILE A 91 -12.99 -8.12 11.02
N GLN A 92 -13.24 -6.82 11.09
CA GLN A 92 -13.79 -6.08 9.97
C GLN A 92 -12.67 -5.75 8.97
N PHE A 93 -12.84 -6.22 7.74
CA PHE A 93 -11.93 -6.01 6.63
C PHE A 93 -12.74 -5.43 5.47
N PRO A 94 -12.54 -4.14 5.19
CA PRO A 94 -13.56 -3.28 4.59
C PRO A 94 -15.02 -3.74 4.77
N ASP A 95 -15.64 -4.23 3.72
CA ASP A 95 -17.03 -4.72 3.63
C ASP A 95 -17.19 -6.22 4.02
N ILE A 96 -16.16 -6.85 4.59
CA ILE A 96 -16.09 -8.27 4.90
C ILE A 96 -15.78 -8.50 6.39
N SER A 97 -16.65 -9.25 7.07
CA SER A 97 -16.34 -9.78 8.41
C SER A 97 -15.60 -11.12 8.27
N ILE A 98 -14.38 -11.20 8.80
CA ILE A 98 -13.53 -12.40 8.75
C ILE A 98 -13.50 -13.04 10.13
N PHE A 99 -13.98 -14.28 10.24
CA PHE A 99 -13.78 -15.10 11.43
C PHE A 99 -12.36 -15.68 11.44
N LEU A 100 -11.58 -15.38 12.49
CA LEU A 100 -10.17 -15.77 12.56
C LEU A 100 -9.96 -17.28 12.74
N GLY A 101 -10.93 -18.01 13.28
CA GLY A 101 -10.84 -19.47 13.41
C GLY A 101 -10.84 -20.21 12.07
N ASP A 102 -11.35 -19.58 11.01
CA ASP A 102 -11.49 -20.18 9.68
C ASP A 102 -10.46 -19.66 8.65
N LEU A 103 -9.39 -18.98 9.08
CA LEU A 103 -8.36 -18.49 8.15
C LEU A 103 -7.76 -19.61 7.28
N GLY A 104 -7.65 -20.84 7.81
CA GLY A 104 -7.19 -22.00 7.04
C GLY A 104 -8.16 -22.44 5.93
N ARG A 105 -9.45 -22.13 6.10
CA ARG A 105 -10.53 -22.41 5.14
C ARG A 105 -10.88 -21.21 4.27
N MET A 106 -10.13 -20.11 4.41
CA MET A 106 -10.36 -18.90 3.64
C MET A 106 -10.38 -19.20 2.14
N THR A 107 -11.44 -18.72 1.48
CA THR A 107 -11.64 -18.89 0.04
C THR A 107 -10.52 -18.22 -0.75
N GLN A 108 -10.29 -18.69 -1.98
CA GLN A 108 -9.32 -18.05 -2.86
C GLN A 108 -9.68 -16.57 -3.12
N TRP A 109 -10.98 -16.27 -3.20
CA TRP A 109 -11.48 -14.91 -3.37
C TRP A 109 -11.06 -13.97 -2.22
N MET A 110 -11.22 -14.38 -0.97
CA MET A 110 -10.78 -13.58 0.19
C MET A 110 -9.26 -13.38 0.21
N LYS A 111 -8.49 -14.42 -0.13
CA LYS A 111 -7.03 -14.30 -0.26
C LYS A 111 -6.64 -13.28 -1.33
N SER A 112 -7.35 -13.28 -2.47
CA SER A 112 -7.16 -12.28 -3.52
C SER A 112 -7.48 -10.86 -3.04
N LYS A 113 -8.53 -10.66 -2.22
CA LYS A 113 -8.83 -9.34 -1.63
C LYS A 113 -7.73 -8.85 -0.67
N VAL A 114 -7.19 -9.73 0.17
CA VAL A 114 -6.05 -9.38 1.05
C VAL A 114 -4.80 -9.05 0.25
N LEU A 115 -4.53 -9.79 -0.83
CA LEU A 115 -3.39 -9.49 -1.70
C LEU A 115 -3.59 -8.17 -2.43
N TRP A 116 -4.76 -7.95 -3.03
CA TRP A 116 -5.10 -6.70 -3.69
C TRP A 116 -4.91 -5.51 -2.75
N ASP A 117 -5.44 -5.61 -1.53
CA ASP A 117 -5.30 -4.59 -0.50
C ASP A 117 -3.83 -4.27 -0.18
N LEU A 118 -3.00 -5.31 -0.04
CA LEU A 118 -1.57 -5.15 0.18
C LEU A 118 -0.87 -4.49 -1.01
N TYR A 119 -1.21 -4.86 -2.25
CA TYR A 119 -0.64 -4.24 -3.45
C TYR A 119 -1.00 -2.76 -3.54
N GLU A 120 -2.28 -2.44 -3.34
CA GLU A 120 -2.83 -1.09 -3.41
C GLU A 120 -2.16 -0.17 -2.38
N HIS A 121 -2.15 -0.55 -1.10
CA HIS A 121 -1.53 0.26 -0.05
C HIS A 121 -0.01 0.33 -0.20
N ASN A 122 0.67 -0.76 -0.58
CA ASN A 122 2.13 -0.69 -0.82
C ASN A 122 2.45 0.28 -1.95
N PHE A 123 1.67 0.25 -3.04
CA PHE A 123 1.86 1.16 -4.16
C PHE A 123 1.61 2.61 -3.71
N TRP A 124 0.52 2.87 -3.02
CA TRP A 124 0.16 4.21 -2.52
C TRP A 124 1.25 4.82 -1.63
N PHE A 125 1.63 4.13 -0.55
CA PHE A 125 2.65 4.65 0.38
C PHE A 125 4.02 4.84 -0.29
N LYS A 126 4.38 3.95 -1.22
CA LYS A 126 5.64 4.08 -1.98
C LYS A 126 5.60 5.23 -2.97
N PHE A 127 4.46 5.46 -3.61
CA PHE A 127 4.26 6.56 -4.51
C PHE A 127 4.42 7.89 -3.78
N VAL A 128 3.73 8.07 -2.64
CA VAL A 128 3.84 9.27 -1.80
C VAL A 128 5.26 9.46 -1.29
N ALA A 129 5.93 8.40 -0.84
CA ALA A 129 7.32 8.49 -0.40
C ALA A 129 8.27 8.96 -1.53
N LEU A 130 8.06 8.49 -2.77
CA LEU A 130 8.83 8.97 -3.91
C LEU A 130 8.53 10.45 -4.19
N ALA A 131 7.27 10.84 -4.18
CA ALA A 131 6.85 12.22 -4.40
C ALA A 131 7.54 13.16 -3.40
N HIS A 132 7.57 12.78 -2.12
CA HIS A 132 8.30 13.53 -1.09
C HIS A 132 9.78 13.66 -1.43
N VAL A 133 10.49 12.56 -1.72
CA VAL A 133 11.93 12.58 -2.05
C VAL A 133 12.24 13.55 -3.20
N LEU A 134 11.42 13.54 -4.25
CA LEU A 134 11.64 14.35 -5.45
C LEU A 134 11.25 15.83 -5.26
N MET A 135 10.44 16.13 -4.25
CA MET A 135 9.94 17.47 -3.98
C MET A 135 10.50 18.08 -2.69
N LEU A 136 11.52 17.43 -2.08
CA LEU A 136 12.21 17.91 -0.87
C LEU A 136 12.77 19.34 -1.03
N ASP A 137 13.16 19.74 -2.24
CA ASP A 137 13.68 21.09 -2.52
C ASP A 137 12.58 22.14 -2.74
N MET A 138 11.31 21.73 -2.90
CA MET A 138 10.22 22.61 -3.32
C MET A 138 9.41 23.19 -2.15
N THR A 139 9.37 22.63 -0.92
CA THR A 139 8.58 23.27 0.16
C THR A 139 8.79 22.99 1.65
N LEU A 140 8.50 24.06 2.42
CA LEU A 140 8.23 24.11 3.86
C LEU A 140 6.94 23.35 4.22
N ASP A 141 6.98 22.58 5.30
CA ASP A 141 5.96 21.87 6.14
C ASP A 141 4.46 21.91 5.78
N ARG A 142 3.92 22.99 5.18
CA ARG A 142 2.50 23.16 4.84
C ARG A 142 2.06 22.43 3.56
N GLU A 143 2.99 21.95 2.73
CA GLU A 143 2.68 21.29 1.45
C GLU A 143 2.69 19.75 1.48
N SER A 144 3.16 19.12 2.57
CA SER A 144 3.15 17.65 2.71
C SER A 144 1.73 17.07 2.68
N ASP A 145 0.79 17.72 3.38
CA ASP A 145 -0.64 17.36 3.34
C ASP A 145 -1.24 17.57 1.95
N MET A 146 -0.83 18.62 1.24
CA MET A 146 -1.29 18.89 -0.12
C MET A 146 -0.79 17.82 -1.09
N LEU A 147 0.48 17.42 -0.99
CA LEU A 147 1.07 16.36 -1.81
C LEU A 147 0.40 15.02 -1.58
N THR A 148 0.09 14.69 -0.33
CA THR A 148 -0.64 13.47 0.02
C THR A 148 -2.05 13.50 -0.59
N ARG A 149 -2.80 14.59 -0.43
CA ARG A 149 -4.14 14.75 -1.03
C ARG A 149 -4.11 14.75 -2.55
N PHE A 150 -3.10 15.37 -3.14
CA PHE A 150 -2.95 15.43 -4.59
C PHE A 150 -2.60 14.05 -5.17
N SER A 151 -1.74 13.29 -4.46
CA SER A 151 -1.41 11.91 -4.82
C SER A 151 -2.61 10.97 -4.71
N MET A 152 -3.52 11.21 -3.76
CA MET A 152 -4.75 10.42 -3.62
C MET A 152 -5.65 10.51 -4.86
N GLN A 153 -5.63 11.60 -5.63
CA GLN A 153 -6.56 11.78 -6.74
C GLN A 153 -6.38 10.75 -7.88
N VAL A 154 -5.20 10.16 -8.01
CA VAL A 154 -4.88 9.13 -9.03
C VAL A 154 -5.52 7.78 -8.70
N PHE A 155 -5.97 7.59 -7.47
CA PHE A 155 -6.65 6.40 -7.02
C PHE A 155 -8.17 6.59 -7.11
N PRO A 156 -8.93 5.54 -7.45
CA PRO A 156 -10.38 5.58 -7.35
C PRO A 156 -10.79 5.69 -5.87
N GLY A 157 -11.81 6.50 -5.58
CA GLY A 157 -12.28 6.77 -4.21
C GLY A 157 -12.43 8.27 -3.96
N ASP A 158 -13.45 8.66 -3.19
CA ASP A 158 -13.73 10.07 -2.84
C ASP A 158 -13.24 10.41 -1.42
N SER A 159 -12.73 9.43 -0.66
CA SER A 159 -12.43 9.65 0.75
C SER A 159 -11.00 10.15 0.98
N GLU A 160 -10.88 11.43 1.35
CA GLU A 160 -9.68 11.97 2.04
C GLU A 160 -9.35 11.21 3.34
N LEU A 161 -10.26 10.35 3.83
CA LEU A 161 -10.16 9.66 5.10
C LEU A 161 -10.27 8.13 4.93
N THR A 162 -9.14 7.47 5.13
CA THR A 162 -8.94 6.03 5.34
C THR A 162 -9.30 5.10 4.17
N MET A 163 -8.28 4.76 3.36
CA MET A 163 -8.25 3.57 2.49
C MET A 163 -8.63 2.25 3.19
N CYS A 164 -8.65 2.24 4.54
CA CYS A 164 -9.12 1.12 5.34
C CYS A 164 -10.63 0.85 5.26
N ALA A 165 -11.43 1.85 4.91
CA ALA A 165 -12.89 1.82 5.06
C ALA A 165 -13.66 1.76 3.72
N GLU A 166 -12.98 2.02 2.60
CA GLU A 166 -13.63 1.93 1.30
C GLU A 166 -13.93 0.45 0.93
N PRO A 167 -15.13 0.15 0.42
CA PRO A 167 -15.48 -1.20 0.01
C PRO A 167 -14.60 -1.65 -1.15
N PHE A 168 -14.37 -2.97 -1.27
CA PHE A 168 -13.61 -3.44 -2.41
C PHE A 168 -14.30 -3.12 -3.73
N PRO A 169 -13.55 -2.72 -4.77
CA PRO A 169 -14.14 -2.49 -6.07
C PRO A 169 -14.72 -3.81 -6.63
N SER A 170 -15.88 -3.68 -7.26
CA SER A 170 -16.58 -4.78 -7.95
C SER A 170 -15.97 -5.06 -9.33
N GLU A 171 -15.23 -4.10 -9.89
CA GLU A 171 -14.62 -4.16 -11.21
C GLU A 171 -13.30 -3.37 -11.25
N ASN A 172 -12.53 -3.50 -12.33
CA ASN A 172 -11.29 -2.74 -12.49
C ASN A 172 -11.60 -1.26 -12.73
N GLN A 173 -11.07 -0.40 -11.85
CA GLN A 173 -11.27 1.05 -11.87
C GLN A 173 -9.91 1.78 -11.93
N GLY A 174 -9.91 3.10 -11.99
CA GLY A 174 -8.66 3.86 -11.96
C GLY A 174 -7.78 3.63 -13.19
N LEU A 175 -6.48 3.56 -12.96
CA LEU A 175 -5.47 3.23 -13.97
C LEU A 175 -5.61 1.79 -14.52
N VAL A 176 -6.27 0.88 -13.80
CA VAL A 176 -6.47 -0.51 -14.27
C VAL A 176 -7.80 -0.69 -15.03
N SER A 177 -8.59 0.37 -15.21
CA SER A 177 -9.90 0.29 -15.88
C SER A 177 -9.80 -0.20 -17.34
N SER A 178 -10.70 -1.08 -17.76
CA SER A 178 -10.79 -1.52 -19.16
C SER A 178 -11.50 -0.50 -20.06
N ASP A 179 -12.22 0.48 -19.49
CA ASP A 179 -12.87 1.55 -20.24
C ASP A 179 -11.87 2.68 -20.50
N PRO A 180 -11.52 2.96 -21.77
CA PRO A 180 -10.57 4.02 -22.11
C PRO A 180 -11.00 5.42 -21.63
N LYS A 181 -12.31 5.70 -21.55
CA LYS A 181 -12.82 7.00 -21.11
C LYS A 181 -12.67 7.20 -19.60
N LEU A 182 -12.92 6.15 -18.83
CA LEU A 182 -12.70 6.18 -17.38
C LEU A 182 -11.20 6.24 -17.09
N LYS A 183 -10.40 5.41 -17.75
CA LYS A 183 -8.95 5.39 -17.64
C LYS A 183 -8.31 6.74 -17.97
N LEU A 184 -8.75 7.40 -19.05
CA LEU A 184 -8.21 8.70 -19.48
C LEU A 184 -8.16 9.70 -18.32
N LYS A 185 -9.22 9.80 -17.52
CA LYS A 185 -9.28 10.69 -16.35
C LYS A 185 -8.16 10.43 -15.34
N TYR A 186 -7.83 9.17 -15.10
CA TYR A 186 -6.78 8.79 -14.15
C TYR A 186 -5.38 8.93 -14.77
N VAL A 187 -5.24 8.68 -16.07
CA VAL A 187 -4.00 8.93 -16.82
C VAL A 187 -3.65 10.42 -16.81
N GLU A 188 -4.63 11.31 -17.02
CA GLU A 188 -4.44 12.75 -16.92
C GLU A 188 -4.04 13.19 -15.51
N LYS A 189 -4.71 12.67 -14.48
CA LYS A 189 -4.33 12.95 -13.09
C LYS A 189 -2.90 12.48 -12.78
N LEU A 190 -2.52 11.29 -13.24
CA LEU A 190 -1.17 10.76 -13.09
C LEU A 190 -0.16 11.63 -13.84
N GLN A 191 -0.49 12.06 -15.05
CA GLN A 191 0.34 12.96 -15.86
C GLN A 191 0.58 14.29 -15.13
N VAL A 192 -0.47 14.92 -14.61
CA VAL A 192 -0.36 16.17 -13.84
C VAL A 192 0.49 15.97 -12.59
N LEU A 193 0.29 14.86 -11.87
CA LEU A 193 1.04 14.54 -10.66
C LEU A 193 2.54 14.31 -10.91
N LEU A 194 2.88 13.67 -12.01
CA LEU A 194 4.27 13.38 -12.41
C LEU A 194 4.95 14.55 -13.13
N SER A 195 4.18 15.50 -13.68
CA SER A 195 4.71 16.61 -14.48
C SER A 195 5.76 17.50 -13.77
N PRO A 196 5.70 17.74 -12.44
CA PRO A 196 6.71 18.55 -11.76
C PRO A 196 8.00 17.78 -11.48
N TRP A 197 8.03 16.46 -11.71
CA TRP A 197 9.17 15.62 -11.36
C TRP A 197 10.33 15.83 -12.34
N LEU A 198 11.54 15.82 -11.82
CA LEU A 198 12.74 16.01 -12.64
C LEU A 198 12.83 14.95 -13.74
N GLY A 199 13.10 15.39 -14.97
CA GLY A 199 13.23 14.49 -16.12
C GLY A 199 11.90 14.04 -16.74
N PHE A 200 10.78 14.65 -16.36
CA PHE A 200 9.48 14.35 -16.96
C PHE A 200 9.51 14.53 -18.50
N PRO A 201 9.06 13.54 -19.30
CA PRO A 201 9.15 13.62 -20.76
C PRO A 201 8.31 14.76 -21.34
N SER A 202 8.93 15.62 -22.17
CA SER A 202 8.25 16.76 -22.80
C SER A 202 7.08 16.36 -23.69
N ASN A 203 7.16 15.18 -24.34
CA ASN A 203 6.07 14.63 -25.16
C ASN A 203 4.86 14.13 -24.33
N LEU A 204 4.94 14.17 -23.00
CA LEU A 204 3.87 13.85 -22.08
C LEU A 204 3.42 15.09 -21.29
N MET A 205 3.85 16.30 -21.63
CA MET A 205 3.36 17.51 -20.93
C MET A 205 1.98 17.96 -21.42
N GLU A 206 1.65 17.70 -22.68
CA GLU A 206 0.37 18.15 -23.24
C GLU A 206 -0.79 17.24 -22.78
N PRO A 207 -1.88 17.81 -22.26
CA PRO A 207 -3.09 17.05 -21.93
C PRO A 207 -3.66 16.34 -23.15
N LEU A 208 -4.21 15.15 -22.95
CA LEU A 208 -4.86 14.41 -24.02
C LEU A 208 -6.24 15.00 -24.32
N PRO A 209 -6.64 15.13 -25.60
CA PRO A 209 -7.97 15.60 -25.93
C PRO A 209 -9.03 14.55 -25.55
N PRO A 210 -10.27 14.95 -25.18
CA PRO A 210 -11.34 14.01 -24.84
C PRO A 210 -11.73 13.03 -25.97
N SER A 211 -11.42 13.39 -27.22
CA SER A 211 -11.66 12.59 -28.43
C SER A 211 -10.48 11.67 -28.80
N VAL A 212 -9.48 11.54 -27.94
CA VAL A 212 -8.29 10.74 -28.21
C VAL A 212 -8.64 9.26 -28.41
N SER A 213 -7.92 8.59 -29.32
CA SER A 213 -8.06 7.15 -29.52
C SER A 213 -7.66 6.37 -28.27
N SER A 214 -8.35 5.25 -28.02
CA SER A 214 -8.03 4.30 -26.95
C SER A 214 -6.54 3.93 -26.97
N ALA A 215 -5.99 3.57 -28.14
CA ALA A 215 -4.59 3.19 -28.30
C ALA A 215 -3.60 4.25 -27.79
N CYS A 216 -3.93 5.53 -27.95
CA CYS A 216 -3.11 6.63 -27.43
C CYS A 216 -3.14 6.70 -25.90
N VAL A 217 -4.31 6.51 -25.27
CA VAL A 217 -4.45 6.48 -23.80
C VAL A 217 -3.54 5.40 -23.20
N TRP A 218 -3.59 4.18 -23.74
CA TRP A 218 -2.72 3.08 -23.30
C TRP A 218 -1.24 3.36 -23.54
N ALA A 219 -0.90 4.03 -24.65
CA ALA A 219 0.48 4.39 -24.96
C ALA A 219 1.04 5.44 -23.98
N VAL A 220 0.22 6.43 -23.60
CA VAL A 220 0.60 7.45 -22.61
C VAL A 220 0.71 6.83 -21.22
N GLU A 221 -0.27 6.04 -20.79
CA GLU A 221 -0.23 5.29 -19.53
C GLU A 221 1.06 4.48 -19.41
N LYS A 222 1.41 3.70 -20.45
CA LYS A 222 2.63 2.89 -20.47
C LYS A 222 3.88 3.74 -20.31
N LYS A 223 3.95 4.91 -20.96
CA LYS A 223 5.10 5.82 -20.84
C LYS A 223 5.19 6.43 -19.44
N LEU A 224 4.07 6.86 -18.85
CA LEU A 224 4.02 7.35 -17.47
C LEU A 224 4.44 6.27 -16.47
N ALA A 225 3.97 5.04 -16.65
CA ALA A 225 4.34 3.90 -15.82
C ALA A 225 5.85 3.59 -15.93
N LEU A 226 6.42 3.60 -17.14
CA LEU A 226 7.86 3.41 -17.33
C LEU A 226 8.68 4.52 -16.68
N PHE A 227 8.25 5.78 -16.81
CA PHE A 227 8.88 6.91 -16.14
C PHE A 227 8.86 6.75 -14.61
N TYR A 228 7.69 6.45 -14.04
CA TYR A 228 7.54 6.19 -12.60
C TYR A 228 8.43 5.04 -12.13
N VAL A 229 8.41 3.89 -12.82
CA VAL A 229 9.19 2.70 -12.44
C VAL A 229 10.69 3.00 -12.45
N GLN A 230 11.16 3.68 -13.49
CA GLN A 230 12.57 4.05 -13.61
C GLN A 230 12.98 4.99 -12.48
N LEU A 231 12.20 6.05 -12.25
CA LEU A 231 12.52 7.03 -11.22
C LEU A 231 12.45 6.44 -9.81
N PHE A 232 11.49 5.55 -9.57
CA PHE A 232 11.42 4.78 -8.33
C PHE A 232 12.67 3.91 -8.14
N PHE A 233 13.11 3.21 -9.18
CA PHE A 233 14.31 2.38 -9.14
C PHE A 233 15.56 3.22 -8.87
N ASP A 234 15.70 4.38 -9.52
CA ASP A 234 16.85 5.27 -9.36
C ASP A 234 16.96 5.83 -7.93
N ASN A 235 15.83 6.05 -7.25
CA ASN A 235 15.80 6.60 -5.89
C ASN A 235 15.85 5.51 -4.79
N PHE A 236 15.24 4.34 -5.01
CA PHE A 236 15.10 3.30 -3.98
C PHE A 236 15.89 2.01 -4.25
N GLY A 237 16.55 1.89 -5.41
CA GLY A 237 17.37 0.73 -5.79
C GLY A 237 16.58 -0.57 -5.97
N CYS A 238 15.25 -0.51 -6.08
CA CYS A 238 14.39 -1.68 -6.27
C CYS A 238 13.15 -1.33 -7.09
N LEU A 239 12.48 -2.34 -7.65
CA LEU A 239 11.25 -2.12 -8.41
C LEU A 239 10.07 -1.76 -7.47
N PRO A 240 9.15 -0.88 -7.90
CA PRO A 240 7.93 -0.62 -7.15
C PRO A 240 7.03 -1.86 -7.14
N ILE A 241 6.18 -1.92 -6.12
CA ILE A 241 5.07 -2.88 -6.08
C ILE A 241 3.92 -2.18 -6.82
N LEU A 242 3.39 -2.82 -7.86
CA LEU A 242 2.31 -2.28 -8.69
C LEU A 242 1.05 -3.17 -8.52
N PRO A 243 -0.15 -2.59 -8.44
CA PRO A 243 -1.41 -3.31 -8.40
C PRO A 243 -1.77 -4.01 -9.74
#